data_AF-A0A9P0BCY0-F1
#
_entry.id   AF-A0A9P0BCY0-F1
#
_cell.length_a   1.000
_cell.length_b   1.000
_cell.length_c   1.000
_cell.angle_alpha   90.00
_cell.angle_beta   90.00
_cell.angle_gamma   90.00
#
_symmetry.space_group_name_H-M   'P 1'
#
loop_
_entity.id
_entity.type
_entity.pdbx_description
1 polymer ?
#
loop_
_entity_poly.entity_id
_entity_poly.type
_entity_poly.pdbx_seq_one_letter_code
_entity_poly.pdbx_strand_id
1 'polypeptide(L)'
;MQNAGVRSGQIRQGQKDILLEFIKNQPNLQSGKFTSTFTKKCGQNLWEKVILTLNIPDGPKKNWIQWHMAGTKKNAKAKNSNIRRHAGATGGGPAINSKLTDTEYEIVNTMIVPTVIEGNNNIFESSIVFGFDELPLTQDQPLLEEQPVTKEQPLTEKQDNILNEEIDEVEMEFEVPREELKSANISKHGLKRPLKPTAATQSTSCRMTKSRRLENSLTLTKKFIGISKEKKENVENYYDQKLKLMKMKLELQQKYQENKLAVLRERNEIEREIFVTLKQIQDQLPSRC
;
A
#
# COMPACT_ATOMS: atom_id res chain seq x y z
N MET A 1 30.50 -26.96 2.63
CA MET A 1 30.47 -27.18 1.17
C MET A 1 29.02 -27.28 0.72
N GLN A 2 28.47 -26.27 0.02
CA GLN A 2 27.12 -26.34 -0.54
C GLN A 2 27.23 -26.30 -2.07
N ASN A 3 26.76 -27.35 -2.72
CA ASN A 3 26.88 -27.57 -4.16
C ASN A 3 26.03 -26.55 -4.95
N ALA A 4 26.69 -25.55 -5.53
CA ALA A 4 26.11 -24.65 -6.51
C ALA A 4 25.96 -25.39 -7.86
N GLY A 5 24.80 -26.01 -8.10
CA GLY A 5 24.48 -26.57 -9.42
C GLY A 5 23.39 -27.65 -9.47
N VAL A 6 22.98 -28.21 -8.33
CA VAL A 6 21.94 -29.24 -8.32
C VAL A 6 20.57 -28.58 -8.45
N ARG A 7 19.87 -28.83 -9.56
CA ARG A 7 18.46 -28.42 -9.70
C ARG A 7 17.66 -29.11 -8.60
N SER A 8 16.98 -28.35 -7.76
CA SER A 8 16.09 -28.92 -6.75
C SER A 8 15.03 -29.78 -7.45
N GLY A 9 14.80 -31.01 -6.98
CA GLY A 9 13.82 -31.92 -7.55
C GLY A 9 12.40 -31.32 -7.64
N GLN A 10 11.57 -31.95 -8.47
CA GLN A 10 10.14 -31.65 -8.57
C GLN A 10 9.47 -31.90 -7.22
N ILE A 11 8.56 -31.01 -6.81
CA ILE A 11 7.79 -31.16 -5.57
C ILE A 11 6.82 -32.34 -5.73
N ARG A 12 6.86 -33.29 -4.79
CA ARG A 12 5.97 -34.46 -4.79
C ARG A 12 4.56 -34.08 -4.36
N GLN A 13 3.58 -34.91 -4.70
CA GLN A 13 2.16 -34.61 -4.42
C GLN A 13 1.89 -34.42 -2.92
N GLY A 14 2.34 -35.33 -2.05
CA GLY A 14 2.14 -35.18 -0.60
C GLY A 14 2.76 -33.90 -0.01
N GLN A 15 3.84 -33.39 -0.58
CA GLN A 15 4.40 -32.09 -0.17
C GLN A 15 3.52 -30.92 -0.64
N LYS A 16 2.81 -31.05 -1.77
CA LYS A 16 1.84 -30.03 -2.21
C LYS A 16 0.63 -30.01 -1.29
N ASP A 17 0.17 -31.17 -0.84
CA ASP A 17 -1.04 -31.28 -0.01
C ASP A 17 -0.80 -30.65 1.37
N ILE A 18 0.34 -30.96 2.01
CA ILE A 18 0.77 -30.32 3.27
C ILE A 18 0.90 -28.80 3.10
N LEU A 19 1.45 -28.36 1.96
CA LEU A 19 1.64 -26.95 1.66
C LEU A 19 0.30 -26.21 1.44
N LEU A 20 -0.68 -26.89 0.83
CA LEU A 20 -2.03 -26.37 0.64
C LEU A 20 -2.75 -26.23 1.98
N GLU A 21 -2.75 -27.27 2.79
CA GLU A 21 -3.35 -27.27 4.12
C GLU A 21 -2.76 -26.16 5.00
N PHE A 22 -1.44 -26.01 5.00
CA PHE A 22 -0.77 -24.95 5.76
C PHE A 22 -1.21 -23.54 5.34
N ILE A 23 -1.34 -23.27 4.04
CA ILE A 23 -1.74 -21.96 3.55
C ILE A 23 -3.23 -21.69 3.82
N LYS A 24 -4.10 -22.71 3.72
CA LYS A 24 -5.51 -22.60 4.12
C LYS A 24 -5.65 -22.15 5.57
N ASN A 25 -4.82 -22.72 6.44
CA ASN A 25 -4.85 -22.42 7.87
C ASN A 25 -4.21 -21.07 8.22
N GLN A 26 -3.62 -20.36 7.26
CA GLN A 26 -2.88 -19.10 7.47
C GLN A 26 -3.32 -18.01 6.47
N PRO A 27 -4.51 -17.41 6.63
CA PRO A 27 -5.05 -16.42 5.68
C PRO A 27 -4.18 -15.17 5.56
N ASN A 28 -3.52 -14.76 6.64
CA ASN A 28 -2.58 -13.63 6.63
C ASN A 28 -1.39 -13.89 5.69
N LEU A 29 -0.92 -15.13 5.63
CA LEU A 29 0.17 -15.57 4.76
C LEU A 29 -0.27 -15.67 3.29
N GLN A 30 -1.52 -16.08 3.04
CA GLN A 30 -2.13 -16.11 1.71
C GLN A 30 -2.30 -14.69 1.14
N SER A 31 -2.76 -13.74 1.96
CA SER A 31 -3.04 -12.36 1.53
C SER A 31 -1.79 -11.63 1.03
N GLY A 32 -0.62 -11.99 1.57
CA GLY A 32 0.65 -11.30 1.30
C GLY A 32 0.69 -9.86 1.84
N LYS A 33 -0.32 -9.43 2.60
CA LYS A 33 -0.39 -8.09 3.21
C LYS A 33 0.17 -8.15 4.63
N PHE A 34 1.06 -7.22 4.95
CA PHE A 34 1.56 -7.06 6.31
C PHE A 34 0.66 -6.08 7.07
N THR A 35 0.32 -6.43 8.30
CA THR A 35 -0.44 -5.58 9.24
C THR A 35 0.44 -5.27 10.45
N SER A 36 -0.01 -4.37 11.32
CA SER A 36 0.69 -4.09 12.59
C SER A 36 0.91 -5.38 13.41
N THR A 37 -0.07 -6.29 13.38
CA THR A 37 -0.03 -7.58 14.08
C THR A 37 0.69 -8.69 13.31
N PHE A 38 0.79 -8.58 11.97
CA PHE A 38 1.41 -9.60 11.12
C PHE A 38 2.56 -8.99 10.32
N THR A 39 3.76 -9.07 10.91
CA THR A 39 4.99 -8.56 10.30
C THR A 39 5.67 -9.59 9.40
N LYS A 40 6.62 -9.13 8.59
CA LYS A 40 7.47 -9.98 7.75
C LYS A 40 8.20 -11.08 8.56
N LYS A 41 8.64 -10.76 9.77
CA LYS A 41 9.31 -11.70 10.67
C LYS A 41 8.36 -12.80 11.15
N CYS A 42 7.10 -12.46 11.48
CA CYS A 42 6.09 -13.45 11.80
C CYS A 42 5.82 -14.41 10.62
N GLY A 43 5.72 -13.88 9.40
CA GLY A 43 5.58 -14.70 8.19
C GLY A 43 6.77 -15.63 7.95
N GLN A 44 8.00 -15.14 8.15
CA GLN A 44 9.20 -15.98 8.04
C GLN A 44 9.19 -17.11 9.07
N ASN A 45 8.89 -16.82 10.34
CA ASN A 45 8.83 -17.83 11.40
C ASN A 45 7.79 -18.92 11.11
N LEU A 46 6.64 -18.56 10.55
CA LEU A 46 5.62 -19.53 10.13
C LEU A 46 6.13 -20.44 9.01
N TRP A 47 6.80 -19.87 8.00
CA TRP A 47 7.42 -20.67 6.95
C TRP A 47 8.51 -21.59 7.47
N GLU A 48 9.36 -21.12 8.38
CA GLU A 48 10.41 -21.96 8.97
C GLU A 48 9.84 -23.15 9.74
N LYS A 49 8.73 -22.97 10.46
CA LYS A 49 8.03 -24.06 11.15
C LYS A 49 7.50 -25.12 10.18
N VAL A 50 6.84 -24.72 9.09
CA VAL A 50 6.25 -25.69 8.15
C VAL A 50 7.31 -26.45 7.34
N ILE A 51 8.49 -25.86 7.15
CA ILE A 51 9.57 -26.48 6.38
C ILE A 51 10.12 -27.73 7.04
N LEU A 52 10.14 -27.76 8.37
CA LEU A 52 10.48 -28.96 9.12
C LEU A 52 9.56 -30.09 8.68
N THR A 53 8.25 -29.83 8.58
CA THR A 53 7.26 -30.80 8.11
C THR A 53 7.41 -31.12 6.61
N LEU A 54 7.62 -30.12 5.76
CA LEU A 54 7.71 -30.29 4.29
C LEU A 54 8.98 -31.03 3.82
N ASN A 55 10.06 -30.94 4.59
CA ASN A 55 11.34 -31.57 4.29
C ASN A 55 11.50 -32.97 4.91
N ILE A 56 10.51 -33.43 5.72
CA ILE A 56 10.47 -34.81 6.26
C ILE A 56 10.12 -35.85 5.17
N PRO A 57 9.08 -35.66 4.34
CA PRO A 57 8.76 -36.59 3.25
C PRO A 57 9.92 -36.74 2.25
N ASP A 58 10.05 -37.92 1.65
CA ASP A 58 11.03 -38.15 0.59
C ASP A 58 10.79 -37.18 -0.59
N GLY A 59 11.70 -36.26 -0.82
CA GLY A 59 11.51 -35.17 -1.78
C GLY A 59 12.57 -34.08 -1.72
N PRO A 60 12.42 -33.02 -2.53
CA PRO A 60 13.34 -31.90 -2.55
C PRO A 60 13.33 -31.16 -1.22
N LYS A 61 14.48 -31.12 -0.55
CA LYS A 61 14.71 -30.29 0.64
C LYS A 61 14.96 -28.86 0.19
N LYS A 62 14.09 -27.94 0.59
CA LYS A 62 14.13 -26.54 0.18
C LYS A 62 14.08 -25.62 1.40
N ASN A 63 14.70 -24.44 1.27
CA ASN A 63 14.61 -23.36 2.24
C ASN A 63 13.29 -22.58 2.08
N TRP A 64 12.96 -21.72 3.03
CA TRP A 64 11.67 -21.02 3.05
C TRP A 64 11.45 -20.15 1.81
N ILE A 65 12.50 -19.49 1.34
CA ILE A 65 12.46 -18.69 0.11
C ILE A 65 12.13 -19.59 -1.10
N GLN A 66 12.72 -20.79 -1.15
CA GLN A 66 12.54 -21.73 -2.25
C GLN A 66 11.17 -22.41 -2.23
N TRP A 67 10.59 -22.64 -1.05
CA TRP A 67 9.21 -23.11 -0.90
C TRP A 67 8.19 -22.01 -1.23
N HIS A 68 8.43 -20.79 -0.75
CA HIS A 68 7.61 -19.63 -1.08
C HIS A 68 7.63 -19.32 -2.59
N MET A 69 8.80 -19.45 -3.24
CA MET A 69 9.00 -19.28 -4.68
C MET A 69 8.81 -20.57 -5.48
N ALA A 70 8.29 -21.63 -4.87
CA ALA A 70 8.12 -22.91 -5.53
C ALA A 70 7.27 -22.74 -6.80
N GLY A 71 7.71 -23.39 -7.89
CA GLY A 71 7.07 -23.30 -9.20
C GLY A 71 5.61 -23.80 -9.24
N THR A 72 5.08 -24.40 -8.18
CA THR A 72 3.70 -24.90 -8.11
C THR A 72 2.69 -23.79 -8.34
N LYS A 73 2.81 -22.65 -7.65
CA LYS A 73 1.92 -21.48 -7.85
C LYS A 73 2.04 -20.93 -9.27
N LYS A 74 3.29 -20.74 -9.74
CA LYS A 74 3.58 -20.17 -11.06
C LYS A 74 3.02 -21.05 -12.19
N ASN A 75 3.22 -22.36 -12.10
CA ASN A 75 2.79 -23.32 -13.11
C ASN A 75 1.26 -23.42 -13.16
N ALA A 76 0.61 -23.51 -12.00
CA ALA A 76 -0.85 -23.55 -11.91
C ALA A 76 -1.49 -22.26 -12.45
N LYS A 77 -0.93 -21.09 -12.09
CA LYS A 77 -1.36 -19.79 -12.64
C LYS A 77 -1.19 -19.72 -14.16
N ALA A 78 -0.05 -20.15 -14.68
CA ALA A 78 0.23 -20.13 -16.11
C ALA A 78 -0.72 -21.05 -16.88
N LYS A 79 -0.98 -22.25 -16.35
CA LYS A 79 -1.95 -23.20 -16.93
C LYS A 79 -3.36 -22.63 -16.93
N ASN A 80 -3.83 -22.06 -15.81
CA ASN A 80 -5.14 -21.42 -15.73
C ASN A 80 -5.27 -20.22 -16.68
N SER A 81 -4.24 -19.38 -16.77
CA SER A 81 -4.20 -18.25 -17.71
C SER A 81 -4.30 -18.71 -19.17
N ASN A 82 -3.57 -19.76 -19.55
CA ASN A 82 -3.65 -20.34 -20.89
C ASN A 82 -5.06 -20.88 -21.21
N ILE A 83 -5.70 -21.54 -20.24
CA ILE A 83 -7.08 -22.05 -20.39
C ILE A 83 -8.04 -20.87 -20.60
N ARG A 84 -7.99 -19.84 -19.75
CA ARG A 84 -8.85 -18.64 -19.88
C ARG A 84 -8.64 -17.90 -21.20
N ARG A 85 -7.38 -17.73 -21.61
CA ARG A 85 -7.03 -17.08 -22.87
C ARG A 85 -7.59 -17.83 -24.06
N HIS A 86 -7.55 -19.17 -24.03
CA HIS A 86 -8.13 -19.99 -25.08
C HIS A 86 -9.66 -19.95 -25.06
N ALA A 87 -10.29 -20.04 -23.89
CA ALA A 87 -11.74 -19.93 -23.73
C ALA A 87 -12.30 -18.58 -24.22
N GLY A 88 -11.55 -17.49 -24.05
CA GLY A 88 -11.92 -16.16 -24.54
C GLY A 88 -11.48 -15.85 -25.98
N ALA A 89 -10.87 -16.80 -26.70
CA ALA A 89 -10.45 -16.57 -28.08
C ALA A 89 -11.64 -16.68 -29.04
N THR A 90 -11.91 -15.63 -29.81
CA THR A 90 -13.03 -15.56 -30.77
C THR A 90 -12.72 -16.14 -32.16
N GLY A 91 -11.58 -16.80 -32.33
CA GLY A 91 -10.99 -17.12 -33.64
C GLY A 91 -11.11 -18.56 -34.15
N GLY A 92 -12.11 -19.35 -33.72
CA GLY A 92 -12.40 -20.68 -34.29
C GLY A 92 -11.26 -21.72 -34.20
N GLY A 93 -10.25 -21.49 -33.36
CA GLY A 93 -9.10 -22.37 -33.22
C GLY A 93 -9.46 -23.73 -32.60
N PRO A 94 -8.58 -24.74 -32.75
CA PRO A 94 -8.81 -26.07 -32.21
C PRO A 94 -9.02 -26.03 -30.69
N ALA A 95 -9.93 -26.88 -30.19
CA ALA A 95 -10.23 -26.98 -28.77
C ALA A 95 -8.99 -27.39 -27.96
N ILE A 96 -8.72 -26.71 -26.85
CA ILE A 96 -7.72 -27.14 -25.88
C ILE A 96 -8.35 -28.15 -24.92
N ASN A 97 -7.81 -29.37 -24.88
CA ASN A 97 -8.22 -30.42 -23.94
C ASN A 97 -7.52 -30.30 -22.56
N SER A 98 -6.81 -29.21 -22.31
CA SER A 98 -6.08 -29.01 -21.06
C SER A 98 -7.04 -28.57 -19.95
N LYS A 99 -7.25 -29.44 -18.96
CA LYS A 99 -7.98 -29.12 -17.74
C LYS A 99 -7.01 -29.00 -16.56
N LEU A 100 -7.34 -28.14 -15.59
CA LEU A 100 -6.67 -28.13 -14.30
C LEU A 100 -6.94 -29.46 -13.60
N THR A 101 -5.91 -30.07 -13.03
CA THR A 101 -6.09 -31.16 -12.06
C THR A 101 -6.67 -30.61 -10.76
N ASP A 102 -7.33 -31.44 -9.96
CA ASP A 102 -7.96 -31.02 -8.70
C ASP A 102 -6.99 -30.26 -7.78
N THR A 103 -5.75 -30.76 -7.70
CA THR A 103 -4.68 -30.15 -6.90
C THR A 103 -4.24 -28.80 -7.47
N GLU A 104 -4.20 -28.63 -8.80
CA GLU A 104 -3.88 -27.35 -9.43
C GLU A 104 -5.02 -26.34 -9.26
N TYR A 105 -6.27 -26.80 -9.32
CA TYR A 105 -7.44 -25.99 -9.05
C TYR A 105 -7.42 -25.47 -7.61
N GLU A 106 -7.12 -26.34 -6.65
CA GLU A 106 -6.98 -25.98 -5.25
C GLU A 106 -5.81 -25.01 -5.01
N ILE A 107 -4.67 -25.20 -5.69
CA ILE A 107 -3.55 -24.25 -5.68
C ILE A 107 -3.98 -22.88 -6.20
N VAL A 108 -4.74 -22.81 -7.30
CA VAL A 108 -5.20 -21.56 -7.88
C VAL A 108 -6.14 -20.82 -6.93
N ASN A 109 -7.08 -21.52 -6.30
CA ASN A 109 -8.07 -20.89 -5.42
C ASN A 109 -7.50 -20.54 -4.03
N THR A 110 -6.58 -21.36 -3.53
CA THR A 110 -6.08 -21.27 -2.14
C THR A 110 -4.79 -20.48 -2.04
N MET A 111 -3.85 -20.65 -2.98
CA MET A 111 -2.51 -20.07 -2.83
C MET A 111 -2.34 -18.73 -3.56
N ILE A 112 -3.25 -18.40 -4.47
CA ILE A 112 -3.24 -17.18 -5.27
C ILE A 112 -4.39 -16.31 -4.78
N VAL A 113 -4.10 -15.04 -4.49
CA VAL A 113 -5.13 -14.09 -4.08
C VAL A 113 -6.14 -13.91 -5.23
N PRO A 114 -7.46 -14.03 -5.01
CA PRO A 114 -8.48 -13.95 -6.06
C PRO A 114 -8.38 -12.68 -6.90
N THR A 115 -8.03 -11.54 -6.27
CA THR A 115 -7.80 -10.25 -6.93
C THR A 115 -6.76 -10.31 -8.06
N VAL A 116 -5.79 -11.22 -7.97
CA VAL A 116 -4.74 -11.40 -8.99
C VAL A 116 -5.26 -12.16 -10.23
N ILE A 117 -6.39 -12.85 -10.10
CA ILE A 117 -7.00 -13.65 -11.16
C ILE A 117 -8.20 -12.91 -11.78
N GLU A 118 -9.10 -12.41 -10.94
CA GLU A 118 -10.38 -11.82 -11.36
C GLU A 118 -10.32 -10.29 -11.47
N GLY A 119 -9.38 -9.64 -10.77
CA GLY A 119 -9.36 -8.20 -10.62
C GLY A 119 -10.00 -7.75 -9.30
N ASN A 120 -9.97 -6.44 -9.04
CA ASN A 120 -10.57 -5.87 -7.83
C ASN A 120 -12.00 -5.40 -8.14
N ASN A 121 -13.00 -6.18 -7.75
CA ASN A 121 -14.41 -5.89 -8.04
C ASN A 121 -14.97 -4.71 -7.24
N ASN A 122 -14.23 -4.18 -6.27
CA ASN A 122 -14.66 -3.03 -5.45
C ASN A 122 -14.30 -1.67 -6.09
N ILE A 123 -13.67 -1.68 -7.26
CA ILE A 123 -13.38 -0.45 -8.00
C ILE A 123 -14.49 -0.27 -9.02
N PHE A 124 -15.39 0.68 -8.75
CA PHE A 124 -16.38 1.10 -9.75
C PHE A 124 -15.64 1.80 -10.88
N GLU A 125 -15.78 1.28 -12.10
CA GLU A 125 -15.27 1.95 -13.29
C GLU A 125 -16.10 3.23 -13.52
N SER A 126 -15.43 4.34 -13.88
CA SER A 126 -16.12 5.58 -14.24
C SER A 126 -16.91 5.34 -15.53
N SER A 127 -18.24 5.32 -15.44
CA SER A 127 -19.09 5.25 -16.62
C SER A 127 -19.00 6.56 -17.38
N ILE A 128 -18.33 6.55 -18.53
CA ILE A 128 -18.33 7.66 -19.47
C ILE A 128 -19.51 7.42 -20.39
N VAL A 129 -20.60 8.16 -20.18
CA VAL A 129 -21.70 8.24 -21.13
C VAL A 129 -21.24 9.15 -22.26
N PHE A 130 -20.93 8.56 -23.42
CA PHE A 130 -20.72 9.33 -24.64
C PHE A 130 -22.10 9.84 -25.10
N GLY A 131 -22.44 11.06 -24.73
CA GLY A 131 -23.56 11.79 -25.30
C GLY A 131 -23.26 12.07 -26.77
N PHE A 132 -23.65 11.16 -27.66
CA PHE A 132 -23.91 11.49 -29.04
C PHE A 132 -25.27 12.15 -29.09
N ASP A 133 -25.36 13.36 -28.54
CA ASP A 133 -26.50 14.22 -28.79
C ASP A 133 -26.41 14.63 -30.27
N GLU A 134 -27.28 14.00 -31.04
CA GLU A 134 -27.63 14.37 -32.40
C GLU A 134 -28.04 15.84 -32.38
N LEU A 135 -27.11 16.73 -32.74
CA LEU A 135 -27.34 18.16 -32.83
C LEU A 135 -28.54 18.40 -33.78
N PRO A 136 -29.67 18.92 -33.29
CA PRO A 136 -30.74 19.35 -34.18
C PRO A 136 -30.24 20.58 -34.94
N LEU A 137 -30.39 20.56 -36.26
CA LEU A 137 -30.22 21.76 -37.07
C LEU A 137 -31.12 22.87 -36.51
N THR A 138 -30.49 24.02 -36.29
CA THR A 138 -31.03 25.32 -35.90
C THR A 138 -32.28 25.69 -36.71
N GLN A 139 -33.36 26.11 -36.03
CA GLN A 139 -34.12 27.30 -36.43
C GLN A 139 -35.01 27.84 -35.30
N ASP A 140 -34.76 29.11 -35.00
CA ASP A 140 -35.65 30.15 -34.46
C ASP A 140 -36.10 30.08 -32.99
N GLN A 141 -35.43 30.91 -32.17
CA GLN A 141 -35.92 31.39 -30.87
C GLN A 141 -37.15 32.30 -31.03
N PRO A 142 -37.98 32.48 -29.98
CA PRO A 142 -37.71 33.64 -29.12
C PRO A 142 -37.86 33.36 -27.61
N LEU A 143 -36.80 33.80 -26.90
CA LEU A 143 -36.76 34.53 -25.63
C LEU A 143 -38.01 34.54 -24.72
N LEU A 144 -37.89 33.97 -23.51
CA LEU A 144 -38.64 34.40 -22.31
C LEU A 144 -37.84 34.13 -21.01
N GLU A 145 -37.48 35.25 -20.38
CA GLU A 145 -37.28 35.61 -18.96
C GLU A 145 -36.92 34.61 -17.84
N GLU A 146 -35.86 35.03 -17.14
CA GLU A 146 -35.34 34.86 -15.77
C GLU A 146 -36.12 34.07 -14.70
N GLN A 147 -35.40 33.22 -13.95
CA GLN A 147 -35.29 33.30 -12.47
C GLN A 147 -34.03 32.54 -11.96
N PRO A 148 -33.26 33.08 -10.99
CA PRO A 148 -32.19 32.37 -10.30
C PRO A 148 -32.76 31.59 -9.09
N VAL A 149 -32.52 30.27 -9.02
CA VAL A 149 -32.85 29.48 -7.83
C VAL A 149 -31.59 29.22 -7.00
N THR A 150 -31.44 30.08 -6.01
CA THR A 150 -30.70 29.87 -4.77
C THR A 150 -31.20 28.61 -4.05
N LYS A 151 -30.30 27.73 -3.61
CA LYS A 151 -30.55 26.83 -2.46
C LYS A 151 -29.35 26.84 -1.53
N GLU A 152 -29.47 27.69 -0.53
CA GLU A 152 -28.72 27.65 0.71
C GLU A 152 -29.41 26.76 1.75
N GLN A 153 -28.57 26.13 2.61
CA GLN A 153 -28.78 25.76 4.02
C GLN A 153 -29.53 24.45 4.41
N PRO A 154 -29.34 23.91 5.65
CA PRO A 154 -28.53 24.38 6.80
C PRO A 154 -27.65 23.32 7.54
N LEU A 155 -26.84 23.87 8.47
CA LEU A 155 -26.02 23.25 9.51
C LEU A 155 -26.77 22.31 10.48
N THR A 156 -26.02 21.44 11.16
CA THR A 156 -26.15 21.34 12.64
C THR A 156 -24.84 20.93 13.32
N GLU A 157 -24.31 21.85 14.12
CA GLU A 157 -23.31 21.62 15.17
C GLU A 157 -23.95 20.89 16.36
N LYS A 158 -23.21 19.97 16.99
CA LYS A 158 -23.15 19.84 18.46
C LYS A 158 -21.76 19.35 18.87
N GLN A 159 -21.05 20.21 19.59
CA GLN A 159 -19.93 19.85 20.46
C GLN A 159 -20.51 19.31 21.79
N ASP A 160 -19.88 18.28 22.35
CA ASP A 160 -19.18 18.39 23.64
C ASP A 160 -18.56 17.06 24.12
N ASN A 161 -17.24 17.16 24.35
CA ASN A 161 -16.45 16.70 25.50
C ASN A 161 -16.12 15.22 25.80
N ILE A 162 -14.82 14.94 25.59
CA ILE A 162 -13.79 14.46 26.55
C ILE A 162 -14.00 13.09 27.22
N LEU A 163 -13.09 12.17 26.90
CA LEU A 163 -12.39 11.34 27.89
C LEU A 163 -10.92 11.20 27.50
N ASN A 164 -10.06 11.60 28.42
CA ASN A 164 -8.62 11.45 28.41
C ASN A 164 -8.27 9.96 28.53
N GLU A 165 -7.36 9.47 27.69
CA GLU A 165 -6.46 8.38 28.07
C GLU A 165 -5.03 8.82 27.78
N GLU A 166 -4.21 8.76 28.84
CA GLU A 166 -2.76 8.87 28.84
C GLU A 166 -2.16 7.96 27.77
N ILE A 167 -1.22 8.48 26.98
CA ILE A 167 -0.29 7.64 26.24
C ILE A 167 1.10 8.12 26.59
N ASP A 168 1.80 7.24 27.30
CA ASP A 168 3.19 7.34 27.72
C ASP A 168 4.13 7.71 26.56
N GLU A 169 5.09 8.56 26.89
CA GLU A 169 6.25 8.87 26.06
C GLU A 169 7.09 7.59 25.87
N VAL A 170 7.01 6.98 24.68
CA VAL A 170 8.01 6.00 24.25
C VAL A 170 9.05 6.72 23.40
N GLU A 171 10.17 7.02 24.05
CA GLU A 171 11.41 7.49 23.45
C GLU A 171 11.89 6.42 22.44
N MET A 172 11.83 6.74 21.14
CA MET A 172 12.26 5.85 20.08
C MET A 172 13.60 6.36 19.55
N GLU A 173 14.69 5.94 20.19
CA GLU A 173 16.04 6.11 19.65
C GLU A 173 16.16 5.34 18.33
N PHE A 174 16.39 6.06 17.23
CA PHE A 174 16.64 5.47 15.93
C PHE A 174 18.13 5.61 15.60
N GLU A 175 18.93 4.64 16.02
CA GLU A 175 20.28 4.46 15.50
C GLU A 175 20.20 4.12 14.00
N VAL A 176 20.83 4.94 13.17
CA VAL A 176 20.97 4.70 11.73
C VAL A 176 22.25 3.88 11.50
N PRO A 177 22.18 2.60 11.07
CA PRO A 177 23.38 1.85 10.73
C PRO A 177 23.95 2.35 9.40
N ARG A 178 25.14 2.95 9.48
CA ARG A 178 25.94 3.36 8.34
C ARG A 178 26.68 2.15 7.77
N GLU A 179 26.08 1.43 6.83
CA GLU A 179 26.81 0.37 6.10
C GLU A 179 27.68 0.97 4.99
N GLU A 180 28.98 0.77 5.15
CA GLU A 180 30.03 1.07 4.18
C GLU A 180 29.85 0.24 2.90
N LEU A 181 29.76 0.91 1.76
CA LEU A 181 29.79 0.29 0.44
C LEU A 181 31.16 -0.34 0.18
N LYS A 182 31.29 -1.65 0.43
CA LYS A 182 32.40 -2.46 -0.10
C LYS A 182 32.12 -2.76 -1.58
N SER A 183 33.00 -2.27 -2.43
CA SER A 183 33.04 -2.45 -3.87
C SER A 183 33.18 -3.93 -4.25
N ALA A 184 32.14 -4.52 -4.85
CA ALA A 184 32.21 -5.86 -5.41
C ALA A 184 32.91 -5.85 -6.78
N ASN A 185 34.06 -6.50 -6.83
CA ASN A 185 34.83 -6.83 -8.03
C ASN A 185 33.94 -7.52 -9.09
N ILE A 186 33.78 -6.88 -10.25
CA ILE A 186 33.17 -7.48 -11.43
C ILE A 186 34.21 -8.40 -12.09
N SER A 187 34.18 -9.68 -11.71
CA SER A 187 34.93 -10.74 -12.38
C SER A 187 34.36 -10.95 -13.80
N LYS A 188 35.15 -10.57 -14.81
CA LYS A 188 34.87 -10.85 -16.23
C LYS A 188 35.36 -12.27 -16.57
N HIS A 189 34.54 -13.29 -16.37
CA HIS A 189 34.75 -14.59 -17.01
C HIS A 189 33.71 -14.84 -18.10
N GLY A 190 34.17 -14.77 -19.35
CA GLY A 190 33.39 -15.12 -20.53
C GLY A 190 33.25 -16.64 -20.65
N LEU A 191 32.03 -17.15 -20.50
CA LEU A 191 31.65 -18.51 -20.89
C LEU A 191 31.19 -18.50 -22.34
N LYS A 192 32.05 -18.98 -23.25
CA LYS A 192 31.65 -19.38 -24.61
C LYS A 192 30.79 -20.64 -24.50
N ARG A 193 29.51 -20.56 -24.88
CA ARG A 193 28.67 -21.75 -25.14
C ARG A 193 28.45 -21.88 -26.65
N PRO A 194 28.61 -23.08 -27.25
CA PRO A 194 28.20 -23.31 -28.64
C PRO A 194 26.67 -23.53 -28.67
N LEU A 195 25.96 -22.71 -29.43
CA LEU A 195 24.55 -22.89 -29.75
C LEU A 195 24.43 -23.62 -31.09
N LYS A 196 23.69 -24.74 -31.13
CA LYS A 196 23.22 -25.37 -32.37
C LYS A 196 22.10 -24.51 -32.99
N PRO A 197 21.97 -24.44 -34.33
CA PRO A 197 20.99 -23.59 -34.98
C PRO A 197 19.65 -24.32 -35.14
N THR A 198 18.56 -23.70 -34.72
CA THR A 198 17.20 -24.06 -35.14
C THR A 198 16.44 -22.80 -35.54
N ALA A 199 16.09 -22.76 -36.83
CA ALA A 199 15.04 -22.05 -37.55
C ALA A 199 14.63 -20.62 -37.15
N ALA A 200 14.59 -19.78 -38.18
CA ALA A 200 14.39 -18.35 -38.17
C ALA A 200 13.04 -17.89 -37.56
N THR A 201 13.14 -16.95 -36.63
CA THR A 201 12.14 -15.88 -36.47
C THR A 201 12.92 -14.57 -36.54
N GLN A 202 12.75 -13.85 -37.64
CA GLN A 202 13.41 -12.59 -37.90
C GLN A 202 12.85 -11.51 -36.98
N SER A 203 13.44 -11.38 -35.79
CA SER A 203 13.38 -10.15 -35.01
C SER A 203 14.75 -9.52 -35.10
N THR A 204 14.89 -8.51 -35.96
CA THR A 204 16.08 -7.67 -36.06
C THR A 204 16.16 -6.78 -34.81
N SER A 205 16.51 -7.38 -33.68
CA SER A 205 17.03 -6.65 -32.53
C SER A 205 18.36 -6.03 -32.94
N CYS A 206 18.30 -4.80 -33.48
CA CYS A 206 19.48 -4.05 -33.84
C CYS A 206 20.34 -3.89 -32.57
N ARG A 207 21.48 -4.58 -32.56
CA ARG A 207 22.37 -4.64 -31.40
C ARG A 207 22.92 -3.24 -31.17
N MET A 208 22.44 -2.56 -30.12
CA MET A 208 22.83 -1.19 -29.80
C MET A 208 24.34 -1.04 -29.77
N THR A 209 24.86 -0.03 -30.48
CA THR A 209 26.29 0.32 -30.52
C THR A 209 26.78 0.72 -29.13
N LYS A 210 28.08 0.58 -28.86
CA LYS A 210 28.67 0.94 -27.56
C LYS A 210 28.39 2.40 -27.19
N SER A 211 28.46 3.31 -28.16
CA SER A 211 28.16 4.73 -27.97
C SER A 211 26.72 4.97 -27.52
N ARG A 212 25.74 4.37 -28.21
CA ARG A 212 24.31 4.52 -27.87
C ARG A 212 23.96 3.92 -26.50
N ARG A 213 24.66 2.86 -26.07
CA ARG A 213 24.52 2.32 -24.71
C ARG A 213 25.05 3.28 -23.65
N LEU A 214 26.18 3.94 -23.92
CA LEU A 214 26.74 4.94 -23.01
C LEU A 214 25.80 6.14 -22.87
N GLU A 215 25.26 6.64 -23.98
CA GLU A 215 24.30 7.74 -23.99
C GLU A 215 23.02 7.38 -23.21
N ASN A 216 22.47 6.18 -23.42
CA ASN A 216 21.35 5.67 -22.62
C ASN A 216 21.70 5.58 -21.13
N SER A 217 22.92 5.15 -20.79
CA SER A 217 23.36 5.11 -19.40
C SER A 217 23.44 6.51 -18.79
N LEU A 218 24.00 7.49 -19.51
CA LEU A 218 24.12 8.87 -19.04
C LEU A 218 22.76 9.53 -18.87
N THR A 219 21.83 9.31 -19.80
CA THR A 219 20.45 9.83 -19.70
C THR A 219 19.71 9.24 -18.50
N LEU A 220 19.86 7.93 -18.25
CA LEU A 220 19.32 7.28 -17.05
C LEU A 220 19.92 7.85 -15.76
N THR A 221 21.23 8.06 -15.70
CA THR A 221 21.89 8.67 -14.54
C THR A 221 21.38 10.10 -14.30
N LYS A 222 21.21 10.91 -15.35
CA LYS A 222 20.63 12.26 -15.24
C LYS A 222 19.21 12.23 -14.68
N LYS A 223 18.37 11.32 -15.18
CA LYS A 223 17.00 11.11 -14.66
C LYS A 223 17.02 10.70 -13.19
N PHE A 224 17.91 9.79 -12.80
CA PHE A 224 18.05 9.34 -11.42
C PHE A 224 18.46 10.49 -10.48
N ILE A 225 19.40 11.33 -10.91
CA ILE A 225 19.79 12.55 -10.16
C ILE A 225 18.59 13.50 -10.01
N GLY A 226 17.80 13.69 -11.06
CA GLY A 226 16.57 14.48 -11.02
C GLY A 226 15.57 13.97 -9.98
N ILE A 227 15.24 12.67 -10.04
CA ILE A 227 14.35 12.01 -9.07
C ILE A 227 14.89 12.14 -7.64
N SER A 228 16.20 12.01 -7.45
CA SER A 228 16.81 12.15 -6.12
C SER A 228 16.68 13.56 -5.56
N LYS A 229 16.81 14.60 -6.40
CA LYS A 229 16.64 16.00 -5.98
C LYS A 229 15.19 16.29 -5.64
N GLU A 230 14.27 15.90 -6.51
CA GLU A 230 12.82 16.06 -6.31
C GLU A 230 12.36 15.38 -5.02
N LYS A 231 12.85 14.16 -4.76
CA LYS A 231 12.56 13.47 -3.48
C LYS A 231 13.07 14.25 -2.27
N LYS A 232 14.27 14.85 -2.35
CA LYS A 232 14.83 15.64 -1.26
C LYS A 232 13.97 16.89 -1.00
N GLU A 233 13.62 17.59 -2.06
CA GLU A 233 12.77 18.79 -2.00
C GLU A 233 11.38 18.49 -1.45
N ASN A 234 10.75 17.39 -1.89
CA ASN A 234 9.46 16.95 -1.36
C ASN A 234 9.50 16.63 0.14
N VAL A 235 10.61 16.04 0.61
CA VAL A 235 10.80 15.75 2.04
C VAL A 235 11.00 17.04 2.83
N GLU A 236 11.80 17.98 2.33
CA GLU A 236 12.00 19.30 2.96
C GLU A 236 10.67 20.08 3.06
N ASN A 237 9.95 20.19 1.95
CA ASN A 237 8.64 20.85 1.90
C ASN A 237 7.62 20.23 2.86
N TYR A 238 7.61 18.90 2.99
CA TYR A 238 6.74 18.21 3.92
C TYR A 238 7.04 18.59 5.38
N TYR A 239 8.32 18.58 5.77
CA TYR A 239 8.70 18.92 7.14
C TYR A 239 8.48 20.41 7.46
N ASP A 240 8.72 21.30 6.49
CA ASP A 240 8.43 22.73 6.67
C ASP A 240 6.95 22.99 6.90
N GLN A 241 6.07 22.34 6.12
CA GLN A 241 4.62 22.42 6.33
C GLN A 241 4.20 21.83 7.68
N LYS A 242 4.76 20.68 8.06
CA LYS A 242 4.51 20.04 9.36
C LYS A 242 4.91 20.96 10.53
N LEU A 243 6.07 21.62 10.43
CA LEU A 243 6.57 22.54 11.43
C LEU A 243 5.71 23.80 11.53
N LYS A 244 5.20 24.30 10.40
CA LYS A 244 4.22 25.40 10.36
C LYS A 244 2.91 25.04 11.07
N LEU A 245 2.38 23.84 10.81
CA LEU A 245 1.16 23.36 11.47
C LEU A 245 1.36 23.17 12.98
N MET A 246 2.52 22.65 13.40
CA MET A 246 2.85 22.50 14.82
C MET A 246 2.92 23.84 15.54
N LYS A 247 3.54 24.86 14.93
CA LYS A 247 3.56 26.23 15.48
C LYS A 247 2.17 26.81 15.63
N MET A 248 1.34 26.71 14.59
CA MET A 248 -0.04 27.20 14.62
C MET A 248 -0.88 26.50 15.70
N LYS A 249 -0.71 25.19 15.88
CA LYS A 249 -1.39 24.43 16.94
C LYS A 249 -0.98 24.93 18.34
N LEU A 250 0.31 25.20 18.53
CA LEU A 250 0.85 25.69 19.80
C LEU A 250 0.33 27.11 20.11
N GLU A 251 0.31 28.00 19.12
CA GLU A 251 -0.26 29.35 19.25
C GLU A 251 -1.76 29.31 19.61
N LEU A 252 -2.53 28.44 18.94
CA LEU A 252 -3.95 28.25 19.25
C LEU A 252 -4.15 27.75 20.69
N GLN A 253 -3.31 26.81 21.12
CA GLN A 253 -3.36 26.28 22.48
C GLN A 253 -3.00 27.35 23.52
N GLN A 254 -1.98 28.18 23.27
CA GLN A 254 -1.64 29.30 24.14
C GLN A 254 -2.79 30.29 24.26
N LYS A 255 -3.35 30.73 23.13
CA LYS A 255 -4.48 31.65 23.09
C LYS A 255 -5.71 31.11 23.83
N TYR A 256 -5.98 29.81 23.71
CA TYR A 256 -7.04 29.16 24.46
C TYR A 256 -6.81 29.23 25.98
N GLN A 257 -5.58 28.96 26.44
CA GLN A 257 -5.26 29.05 27.87
C GLN A 257 -5.33 30.49 28.38
N GLU A 258 -4.85 31.46 27.61
CA GLU A 258 -4.94 32.89 27.95
C GLU A 258 -6.40 33.34 28.10
N ASN A 259 -7.26 32.99 27.13
CA ASN A 259 -8.68 33.30 27.19
C ASN A 259 -9.36 32.63 28.40
N LYS A 260 -9.03 31.36 28.68
CA LYS A 260 -9.55 30.65 29.86
C LYS A 260 -9.16 31.36 31.16
N LEU A 261 -7.90 31.81 31.26
CA LEU A 261 -7.44 32.57 32.42
C LEU A 261 -8.11 33.94 32.53
N ALA A 262 -8.36 34.63 31.41
CA ALA A 262 -9.07 35.91 31.39
C ALA A 262 -10.49 35.77 31.95
N VAL A 263 -11.26 34.79 31.47
CA VAL A 263 -12.61 34.51 31.97
C VAL A 263 -12.61 34.16 33.47
N LEU A 264 -11.63 33.38 33.94
CA LEU A 264 -11.50 33.07 35.36
C LEU A 264 -11.17 34.31 36.20
N ARG A 265 -10.36 35.24 35.69
CA ARG A 265 -10.05 36.51 36.36
C ARG A 265 -11.29 37.40 36.46
N GLU A 266 -12.04 37.54 35.37
CA GLU A 266 -13.30 38.30 35.36
C GLU A 266 -14.31 37.73 36.36
N ARG A 267 -14.48 36.39 36.36
CA ARG A 267 -15.33 35.70 37.34
C ARG A 267 -14.90 36.02 38.78
N ASN A 268 -13.60 35.90 39.09
CA ASN A 268 -13.09 36.17 40.43
C ASN A 268 -13.29 37.63 40.85
N GLU A 269 -13.21 38.58 39.91
CA GLU A 269 -13.46 39.99 40.20
C GLU A 269 -14.94 40.22 40.53
N ILE A 270 -15.85 39.65 39.75
CA ILE A 270 -17.30 39.69 40.04
C ILE A 270 -17.60 39.06 41.40
N GLU A 271 -17.00 37.91 41.73
CA GLU A 271 -17.18 37.27 43.04
C GLU A 271 -16.69 38.16 44.20
N ARG A 272 -15.61 38.93 44.00
CA ARG A 272 -15.13 39.92 44.99
C ARG A 272 -16.08 41.11 45.12
N GLU A 273 -16.58 41.66 44.02
CA GLU A 273 -17.55 42.75 44.04
C GLU A 273 -18.85 42.35 44.76
N ILE A 274 -19.35 41.14 44.49
CA ILE A 274 -20.51 40.57 45.19
C ILE A 274 -20.21 40.46 46.69
N PHE A 275 -19.03 39.96 47.08
CA PHE A 275 -18.67 39.85 48.49
C PHE A 275 -18.62 41.21 49.20
N VAL A 276 -18.03 42.23 48.56
CA VAL A 276 -17.95 43.59 49.11
C VAL A 276 -19.34 44.19 49.28
N THR A 277 -20.21 44.07 48.27
CA THR A 277 -21.59 44.59 48.33
C THR A 277 -22.43 43.88 49.39
N LEU A 278 -22.33 42.55 49.51
CA LEU A 278 -23.00 41.80 50.58
C LEU A 278 -22.55 42.23 51.97
N LYS A 279 -21.24 42.48 52.16
CA LYS A 279 -20.71 42.97 53.45
C LYS A 279 -21.25 44.36 53.79
N GLN A 280 -21.30 45.27 52.82
CA GLN A 280 -21.89 46.61 53.01
C GLN A 280 -23.37 46.54 53.41
N ILE A 281 -24.15 45.65 52.80
CA ILE A 281 -25.55 45.43 53.15
C ILE A 281 -25.68 44.89 54.58
N GLN A 282 -24.82 43.93 54.96
CA GLN A 282 -24.81 43.36 56.30
C GLN A 282 -24.50 44.40 57.38
N ASP A 283 -23.53 45.28 57.13
CA ASP A 283 -23.15 46.35 58.07
C ASP A 283 -24.25 47.43 58.22
N GLN A 284 -25.16 47.56 57.26
CA GLN A 284 -26.30 48.49 57.30
C GLN A 284 -27.57 47.91 57.95
N LEU A 285 -27.60 46.61 58.27
CA LEU A 285 -28.75 46.02 58.96
C LEU A 285 -28.76 46.48 60.44
N PRO A 286 -29.85 47.08 60.93
CA PRO A 286 -29.95 47.47 62.33
C PRO A 286 -29.84 46.23 63.21
N SER A 287 -28.97 46.30 64.23
CA SER A 287 -28.84 45.24 65.24
C SER A 287 -30.21 44.99 65.85
N ARG A 288 -30.79 43.81 65.56
CA ARG A 288 -32.05 43.39 66.18
C ARG A 288 -31.81 43.22 67.68
N CYS A 289 -32.25 44.21 68.45
CA CYS A 289 -32.52 44.08 69.89
C CYS A 289 -33.74 43.18 70.13
#